data_AF-A0AA37SCG5-F1
#
_entry.id   AF-A0AA37SCG5-F1
#
_cell.length_a   1.000
_cell.length_b   1.000
_cell.length_c   1.000
_cell.angle_alpha   90.00
_cell.angle_beta   90.00
_cell.angle_gamma   90.00
#
_symmetry.space_group_name_H-M   'P 1'
#
loop_
_entity.id
_entity.type
_entity.pdbx_description
1 polymer ?
#
loop_
_entity_poly.entity_id
_entity_poly.type
_entity_poly.pdbx_seq_one_letter_code
_entity_poly.pdbx_strand_id
1 'polypeptide(L)'
;MTKNQAQAGFTLIELMIVVAIIGILAAVAIPAYKDYVSTAEGGAGMKGVNGFVQKAQTCIQTGFGCTELGTEITNTTETTLESGTVAKDTAFKVSWDTGVCKVFANLTNLGVVSFSALSQDTAAASDAQCAEGAGNVAIGS
;
A
#
# COMPACT_ATOMS: atom_id res chain seq x y z
N MET A 1 43.93 -42.26 24.86
CA MET A 1 43.95 -40.95 25.55
C MET A 1 42.89 -40.08 24.91
N THR A 2 41.70 -40.02 25.51
CA THR A 2 40.59 -39.17 25.05
C THR A 2 40.89 -37.74 25.48
N LYS A 3 41.04 -36.85 24.49
CA LYS A 3 41.34 -35.44 24.67
C LYS A 3 40.09 -34.77 25.27
N ASN A 4 40.11 -34.46 26.58
CA ASN A 4 39.07 -33.64 27.20
C ASN A 4 39.11 -32.26 26.52
N GLN A 5 38.15 -32.01 25.64
CA GLN A 5 37.96 -30.66 25.10
C GLN A 5 37.34 -29.82 26.20
N ALA A 6 38.10 -28.87 26.73
CA ALA A 6 37.55 -27.87 27.66
C ALA A 6 36.40 -27.16 26.95
N GLN A 7 35.17 -27.34 27.45
CA GLN A 7 34.03 -26.57 26.97
C GLN A 7 34.28 -25.11 27.33
N ALA A 8 34.67 -24.31 26.33
CA ALA A 8 34.66 -22.86 26.42
C ALA A 8 33.18 -22.43 26.51
N GLY A 9 32.69 -22.24 27.73
CA GLY A 9 31.35 -21.71 27.97
C GLY A 9 31.26 -20.26 27.51
N PHE A 10 30.10 -19.88 26.96
CA PHE A 10 29.77 -18.50 26.63
C PHE A 10 29.78 -17.64 27.90
N THR A 11 30.52 -16.55 27.90
CA THR A 11 30.63 -15.68 29.08
C THR A 11 29.39 -14.78 29.20
N LEU A 12 28.98 -14.46 30.43
CA LEU A 12 27.91 -13.49 30.66
C LEU A 12 28.24 -12.10 30.09
N ILE A 13 29.53 -11.76 30.04
CA ILE A 13 29.99 -10.49 29.47
C ILE A 13 29.83 -10.47 27.94
N GLU A 14 30.10 -11.58 27.24
CA GLU A 14 29.83 -11.70 25.80
C GLU A 14 28.33 -11.56 25.52
N LEU A 15 27.48 -12.18 26.35
CA LEU A 15 26.02 -12.05 26.20
C LEU A 15 25.56 -10.61 26.37
N MET A 16 26.07 -9.90 27.38
CA MET A 16 25.69 -8.51 27.64
C MET A 16 26.11 -7.56 26.52
N ILE A 17 27.29 -7.74 25.93
CA ILE A 17 27.74 -6.92 24.81
C ILE A 17 26.87 -7.18 23.58
N VAL A 18 26.51 -8.44 23.30
CA VAL A 18 25.63 -8.77 22.17
C VAL A 18 24.25 -8.12 22.32
N VAL A 19 23.66 -8.16 23.52
CA VAL A 19 22.36 -7.51 23.78
C VAL A 19 22.44 -5.99 23.60
N ALA A 20 23.53 -5.36 24.06
CA ALA A 20 23.73 -3.93 23.88
C ALA A 20 23.81 -3.53 22.39
N ILE A 21 24.54 -4.29 21.57
CA ILE A 21 24.66 -4.03 20.13
C ILE A 21 23.31 -4.25 19.42
N ILE A 22 22.59 -5.33 19.71
CA ILE A 22 21.26 -5.60 19.13
C ILE A 22 20.28 -4.48 19.49
N GLY A 23 20.34 -3.96 20.73
CA GLY A 23 19.49 -2.85 21.16
C GLY A 23 19.67 -1.58 20.31
N ILE A 24 20.92 -1.22 19.99
CA ILE A 24 21.21 -0.05 19.14
C ILE A 24 20.72 -0.28 17.71
N LEU A 25 20.99 -1.47 17.13
CA LEU A 25 20.56 -1.80 15.77
C LEU A 25 19.04 -1.82 15.64
N ALA A 26 18.33 -2.39 16.61
CA ALA A 26 16.87 -2.49 16.60
C ALA A 26 16.20 -1.10 16.63
N ALA A 27 16.78 -0.14 17.38
CA ALA A 27 16.24 1.22 17.48
C ALA A 27 16.19 1.95 16.13
N VAL A 28 17.12 1.66 15.22
CA VAL A 28 17.17 2.26 13.87
C VAL A 28 16.47 1.38 12.84
N ALA A 29 16.67 0.06 12.90
CA ALA A 29 16.17 -0.87 11.90
C ALA A 29 14.64 -1.02 11.92
N ILE A 30 14.01 -1.04 13.10
CA ILE A 30 12.56 -1.20 13.24
C ILE A 30 11.78 -0.04 12.58
N PRO A 31 12.03 1.24 12.90
CA PRO A 31 11.28 2.33 12.26
C PRO A 31 11.52 2.39 10.75
N ALA A 32 12.75 2.18 10.29
CA ALA A 32 13.07 2.17 8.86
C ALA A 32 12.35 1.03 8.10
N TYR A 33 12.30 -0.17 8.67
CA TYR A 33 11.59 -1.29 8.05
C TYR A 33 10.07 -1.06 8.02
N LYS A 34 9.50 -0.52 9.11
CA LYS A 34 8.07 -0.17 9.14
C LYS A 34 7.71 0.85 8.06
N ASP A 35 8.54 1.86 7.87
CA ASP A 35 8.35 2.89 6.84
C ASP A 35 8.46 2.32 5.42
N TYR A 36 9.42 1.42 5.19
CA TYR A 36 9.54 0.72 3.91
C TYR A 36 8.30 -0.14 3.59
N VAL A 37 7.79 -0.89 4.58
CA VAL A 37 6.59 -1.73 4.37
C VAL A 37 5.37 -0.87 4.10
N SER A 38 5.14 0.18 4.89
CA SER A 38 3.98 1.06 4.74
C SER A 38 3.98 1.82 3.40
N THR A 39 5.14 2.29 2.92
CA THR A 39 5.26 2.88 1.58
C THR A 39 5.09 1.83 0.45
N ALA A 40 5.55 0.59 0.66
CA ALA A 40 5.34 -0.50 -0.30
C ALA A 40 3.85 -0.83 -0.48
N GLU A 41 3.05 -0.82 0.60
CA GLU A 41 1.60 -1.02 0.53
C GLU A 41 0.90 0.08 -0.29
N GLY A 42 1.27 1.36 -0.08
CA GLY A 42 0.78 2.46 -0.92
C GLY A 42 1.10 2.26 -2.40
N GLY A 43 2.31 1.80 -2.70
CA GLY A 43 2.74 1.48 -4.07
C GLY A 43 2.00 0.29 -4.68
N ALA A 44 1.69 -0.74 -3.88
CA ALA A 44 0.90 -1.88 -4.30
C ALA A 44 -0.54 -1.46 -4.65
N GLY A 45 -1.17 -0.64 -3.79
CA GLY A 45 -2.50 -0.06 -4.06
C GLY A 45 -2.53 0.77 -5.35
N MET A 46 -1.53 1.62 -5.56
CA MET A 46 -1.41 2.41 -6.79
C MET A 46 -1.28 1.54 -8.05
N LYS A 47 -0.49 0.46 -8.00
CA LYS A 47 -0.39 -0.50 -9.12
C LYS A 47 -1.73 -1.15 -9.42
N GLY A 48 -2.48 -1.55 -8.38
CA GLY A 48 -3.81 -2.14 -8.53
C GLY A 48 -4.81 -1.21 -9.19
N VAL A 49 -4.96 0.01 -8.66
CA VAL A 49 -5.89 1.02 -9.24
C VAL A 49 -5.53 1.35 -10.69
N ASN A 50 -4.24 1.50 -11.01
CA ASN A 50 -3.79 1.85 -12.37
C ASN A 50 -4.20 0.83 -13.44
N GLY A 51 -4.47 -0.43 -13.06
CA GLY A 51 -5.01 -1.44 -13.98
C GLY A 51 -6.37 -1.06 -14.57
N PHE A 52 -7.16 -0.25 -13.87
CA PHE A 52 -8.51 0.15 -14.29
C PHE A 52 -8.55 1.51 -14.96
N VAL A 53 -7.56 2.38 -14.71
CA VAL A 53 -7.58 3.79 -15.12
C VAL A 53 -7.77 3.94 -16.63
N GLN A 54 -7.04 3.17 -17.45
CA GLN A 54 -7.14 3.27 -18.91
C GLN A 54 -8.53 2.86 -19.44
N LYS A 55 -9.09 1.79 -18.87
CA LYS A 55 -10.45 1.31 -19.19
C LYS A 55 -11.48 2.34 -18.75
N ALA A 56 -11.29 2.92 -17.57
CA ALA A 56 -12.15 3.93 -16.97
C ALA A 56 -12.17 5.22 -17.81
N GLN A 57 -11.02 5.70 -18.28
CA GLN A 57 -10.93 6.84 -19.18
C GLN A 57 -11.62 6.56 -20.52
N THR A 58 -11.41 5.38 -21.10
CA THR A 58 -12.07 4.97 -22.34
C THR A 58 -13.59 4.93 -22.17
N CYS A 59 -14.08 4.33 -21.08
CA CYS A 59 -15.50 4.28 -20.73
C CYS A 59 -16.10 5.68 -20.62
N ILE A 60 -15.47 6.59 -19.87
CA ILE A 60 -16.01 7.95 -19.67
C ILE A 60 -16.08 8.71 -20.98
N GLN A 61 -15.03 8.66 -21.81
CA GLN A 61 -14.94 9.46 -23.04
C GLN A 61 -15.82 8.92 -24.17
N THR A 62 -15.92 7.59 -24.29
CA THR A 62 -16.52 6.95 -25.48
C THR A 62 -17.78 6.15 -25.18
N GLY A 63 -17.96 5.72 -23.93
CA GLY A 63 -19.01 4.79 -23.51
C GLY A 63 -18.67 3.31 -23.77
N PHE A 64 -17.51 2.99 -24.37
CA PHE A 64 -17.11 1.62 -24.61
C PHE A 64 -16.56 0.93 -23.35
N GLY A 65 -16.97 -0.33 -23.14
CA GLY A 65 -16.41 -1.18 -22.08
C GLY A 65 -16.87 -0.85 -20.65
N CYS A 66 -17.86 0.03 -20.48
CA CYS A 66 -18.29 0.49 -19.16
C CYS A 66 -18.91 -0.62 -18.29
N THR A 67 -19.73 -1.50 -18.88
CA THR A 67 -20.39 -2.60 -18.16
C THR A 67 -19.37 -3.65 -17.73
N GLU A 68 -18.44 -3.99 -18.62
CA GLU A 68 -17.36 -4.93 -18.35
C GLU A 68 -16.45 -4.38 -17.25
N LEU A 69 -16.08 -3.10 -17.34
CA LEU A 69 -15.28 -2.43 -16.31
C LEU A 69 -16.00 -2.42 -14.96
N GLY A 70 -17.28 -2.07 -14.91
CA GLY A 70 -18.08 -2.10 -13.69
C GLY A 70 -18.11 -3.49 -13.05
N THR A 71 -18.26 -4.53 -13.89
CA THR A 71 -18.24 -5.93 -13.45
C THR A 71 -16.87 -6.35 -12.92
N GLU A 72 -15.79 -5.92 -13.57
CA GLU A 72 -14.41 -6.20 -13.16
C GLU A 72 -14.07 -5.57 -11.81
N ILE A 73 -14.50 -4.31 -11.59
CA ILE A 73 -14.38 -3.59 -10.32
C ILE A 73 -15.16 -4.30 -9.21
N THR A 74 -16.35 -4.84 -9.48
CA THR A 74 -17.13 -5.54 -8.45
C THR A 74 -16.62 -6.96 -8.15
N ASN A 75 -15.93 -7.60 -9.10
CA ASN A 75 -15.45 -8.98 -8.95
C ASN A 75 -14.03 -9.07 -8.41
N THR A 76 -13.30 -7.96 -8.35
CA THR A 76 -11.96 -7.88 -7.77
C THR A 76 -12.09 -7.51 -6.30
N THR A 77 -11.56 -8.34 -5.42
CA THR A 77 -11.77 -8.27 -3.96
C THR A 77 -11.17 -7.02 -3.32
N GLU A 78 -10.10 -6.52 -3.89
CA GLU A 78 -9.38 -5.34 -3.43
C GLU A 78 -10.05 -4.05 -3.91
N THR A 79 -10.94 -4.12 -4.90
CA THR A 79 -11.55 -2.91 -5.47
C THR A 79 -12.92 -2.62 -4.90
N THR A 80 -13.25 -1.33 -4.82
CA THR A 80 -14.59 -0.88 -4.45
C THR A 80 -14.95 0.34 -5.29
N LEU A 81 -16.18 0.39 -5.79
CA LEU A 81 -16.76 1.60 -6.38
C LEU A 81 -17.29 2.48 -5.26
N GLU A 82 -16.51 3.48 -4.87
CA GLU A 82 -16.77 4.36 -3.72
C GLU A 82 -17.89 5.36 -3.98
N SER A 83 -18.04 5.79 -5.24
CA SER A 83 -19.11 6.70 -5.64
C SER A 83 -19.31 6.72 -7.15
N GLY A 84 -20.50 7.15 -7.56
CA GLY A 84 -20.87 7.30 -8.97
C GLY A 84 -21.30 5.98 -9.61
N THR A 85 -21.37 5.98 -10.93
CA THR A 85 -21.68 4.79 -11.73
C THR A 85 -20.70 4.75 -12.90
N VAL A 86 -20.23 3.55 -13.23
CA VAL A 86 -19.31 3.35 -14.35
C VAL A 86 -20.08 3.52 -15.65
N ALA A 87 -20.06 4.74 -16.17
CA ALA A 87 -20.81 5.14 -17.36
C ALA A 87 -20.11 6.29 -18.08
N LYS A 88 -20.51 6.50 -19.34
CA LYS A 88 -20.09 7.64 -20.14
C LYS A 88 -20.43 8.95 -19.44
N ASP A 89 -19.56 9.96 -19.58
CA ASP A 89 -19.75 11.34 -19.10
C ASP A 89 -20.14 11.43 -17.60
N THR A 90 -19.78 10.41 -16.81
CA THR A 90 -20.15 10.29 -15.39
C THR A 90 -18.89 10.23 -14.54
N ALA A 91 -18.83 11.04 -13.50
CA ALA A 91 -17.75 10.98 -12.52
C ALA A 91 -17.95 9.76 -11.61
N PHE A 92 -16.88 9.04 -11.31
CA PHE A 92 -16.90 7.94 -10.36
C PHE A 92 -15.55 7.78 -9.66
N LYS A 93 -15.58 7.13 -8.51
CA LYS A 93 -14.39 6.87 -7.69
C LYS A 93 -14.22 5.39 -7.48
N VAL A 94 -13.02 4.88 -7.75
CA VAL A 94 -12.65 3.48 -7.48
C VAL A 94 -11.52 3.48 -6.47
N SER A 95 -11.59 2.62 -5.47
CA SER A 95 -10.49 2.37 -4.56
C SER A 95 -9.84 1.02 -4.80
N TRP A 96 -8.58 0.87 -4.38
CA TRP A 96 -7.91 -0.40 -4.13
C TRP A 96 -7.47 -0.45 -2.67
N ASP A 97 -7.91 -1.48 -1.95
CA ASP A 97 -7.61 -1.71 -0.54
C ASP A 97 -6.59 -2.85 -0.41
N THR A 98 -5.45 -2.54 0.20
CA THR A 98 -4.40 -3.53 0.53
C THR A 98 -4.57 -4.13 1.93
N GLY A 99 -5.56 -3.66 2.69
CA GLY A 99 -5.75 -3.91 4.12
C GLY A 99 -4.99 -2.92 5.01
N VAL A 100 -3.91 -2.32 4.51
CA VAL A 100 -3.11 -1.31 5.23
C VAL A 100 -3.29 0.08 4.63
N CYS A 101 -3.15 0.20 3.31
CA CYS A 101 -3.36 1.43 2.57
C CYS A 101 -4.52 1.26 1.57
N LYS A 102 -5.35 2.28 1.46
CA LYS A 102 -6.40 2.39 0.45
C LYS A 102 -6.09 3.52 -0.50
N VAL A 103 -5.94 3.20 -1.79
CA VAL A 103 -5.64 4.15 -2.86
C VAL A 103 -6.88 4.36 -3.71
N PHE A 104 -7.19 5.61 -4.05
CA PHE A 104 -8.36 6.00 -4.81
C PHE A 104 -7.95 6.57 -6.15
N ALA A 105 -8.61 6.15 -7.23
CA ALA A 105 -8.72 6.90 -8.47
C ALA A 105 -10.05 7.64 -8.49
N ASN A 106 -9.98 8.96 -8.45
CA ASN A 106 -11.09 9.85 -8.68
C ASN A 106 -11.12 10.25 -10.15
N LEU A 107 -12.13 9.78 -10.87
CA LEU A 107 -12.37 10.12 -12.25
C LEU A 107 -13.50 11.15 -12.35
N THR A 108 -13.20 12.26 -13.02
CA THR A 108 -14.19 13.28 -13.36
C THR A 108 -15.02 12.84 -14.57
N ASN A 109 -16.16 13.50 -14.79
CA ASN A 109 -16.98 13.29 -15.98
C ASN A 109 -16.28 13.61 -17.32
N LEU A 110 -15.14 14.31 -17.28
CA LEU A 110 -14.31 14.61 -18.45
C LEU A 110 -13.16 13.59 -18.65
N GLY A 111 -13.09 12.55 -17.83
CA GLY A 111 -12.03 11.54 -17.89
C GLY A 111 -10.68 12.00 -17.32
N VAL A 112 -10.64 13.14 -16.62
CA VAL A 112 -9.49 13.54 -15.81
C VAL A 112 -9.42 12.63 -14.60
N VAL A 113 -8.24 12.09 -14.33
CA VAL A 113 -7.96 11.17 -13.23
C VAL A 113 -7.11 11.88 -12.20
N SER A 114 -7.48 11.74 -10.94
CA SER A 114 -6.71 12.20 -9.79
C SER A 114 -6.60 11.06 -8.80
N PHE A 115 -5.50 11.02 -8.06
CA PHE A 115 -5.27 9.96 -7.09
C PHE A 115 -5.19 10.52 -5.68
N SER A 116 -5.66 9.73 -4.74
CA SER A 116 -5.46 9.97 -3.32
C SER A 116 -5.21 8.68 -2.57
N ALA A 117 -4.62 8.73 -1.39
CA ALA A 117 -4.43 7.56 -0.53
C ALA A 117 -4.75 7.88 0.93
N LEU A 118 -5.20 6.87 1.66
CA LEU A 118 -5.52 6.91 3.08
C LEU A 118 -5.05 5.60 3.74
N SER A 119 -4.76 5.64 5.02
CA SER A 119 -4.49 4.45 5.83
C SER A 119 -5.80 3.80 6.29
N GLN A 120 -5.84 2.47 6.19
CA GLN A 120 -6.90 1.62 6.75
C GLN A 120 -6.49 1.03 8.11
N ASP A 121 -5.18 0.98 8.39
CA ASP A 121 -4.62 0.57 9.67
C ASP A 121 -3.56 1.56 10.14
N THR A 122 -3.99 2.49 10.99
CA THR A 122 -3.12 3.54 11.56
C THR A 122 -2.00 3.01 12.47
N ALA A 123 -2.06 1.75 12.90
CA ALA A 123 -0.96 1.11 13.62
C ALA A 123 0.14 0.59 12.68
N ALA A 124 -0.21 0.31 11.43
CA ALA A 124 0.69 -0.20 10.40
C ALA A 124 1.25 0.92 9.49
N ALA A 125 0.43 1.90 9.10
CA ALA A 125 0.82 3.01 8.24
C ALA A 125 0.05 4.29 8.58
N SER A 126 0.68 5.45 8.40
CA SER A 126 -0.01 6.74 8.40
C SER A 126 -0.53 7.10 7.00
N ASP A 127 -1.47 8.03 6.92
CA ASP A 127 -2.00 8.53 5.64
C ASP A 127 -0.90 9.11 4.76
N ALA A 128 0.06 9.81 5.37
CA ALA A 128 1.22 10.36 4.66
C ALA A 128 2.09 9.25 4.05
N GLN A 129 2.37 8.18 4.81
CA GLN A 129 3.16 7.05 4.30
C GLN A 129 2.45 6.32 3.14
N CYS A 130 1.13 6.14 3.24
CA CYS A 130 0.34 5.58 2.14
C CYS A 130 0.35 6.49 0.90
N ALA A 131 0.24 7.81 1.10
CA ALA A 131 0.28 8.80 0.02
C ALA A 131 1.66 8.90 -0.65
N GLU A 132 2.74 8.87 0.14
CA GLU A 132 4.11 8.82 -0.34
C GLU A 132 4.37 7.54 -1.13
N GLY A 133 4.00 6.40 -0.58
CA GLY A 133 4.11 5.09 -1.22
C GLY A 133 3.35 4.99 -2.55
N ALA A 134 2.18 5.64 -2.62
CA ALA A 134 1.37 5.73 -3.83
C ALA A 134 1.90 6.74 -4.87
N GLY A 135 3.06 7.36 -4.64
CA GLY A 135 3.70 8.28 -5.58
C GLY A 135 3.46 9.76 -5.25
N ASN A 136 3.45 10.12 -3.96
CA ASN A 136 3.17 11.47 -3.45
C ASN A 136 1.82 12.02 -3.93
N VAL A 137 0.79 11.18 -3.87
CA VAL A 137 -0.58 11.58 -4.20
C VAL A 137 -1.20 12.40 -3.07
N ALA A 138 -2.39 12.96 -3.30
CA ALA A 138 -3.09 13.67 -2.24
C ALA A 138 -3.43 12.70 -1.09
N ILE A 139 -3.36 13.19 0.15
CA ILE A 139 -3.96 12.47 1.28
C ILE A 139 -5.48 12.61 1.10
N GLY A 140 -6.17 11.48 1.03
CA GLY A 140 -7.61 11.45 0.78
C GLY A 140 -8.42 12.05 1.93
N SER A 141 -9.72 12.21 1.69
CA SER A 141 -10.78 12.43 2.68
C SER A 141 -11.96 11.54 2.36
#